data_AF-A0A1W6CZZ3-F1
#
_entry.id   AF-A0A1W6CZZ3-F1
#
_cell.length_a   1.000
_cell.length_b   1.000
_cell.length_c   1.000
_cell.angle_alpha   90.00
_cell.angle_beta   90.00
_cell.angle_gamma   90.00
#
_symmetry.space_group_name_H-M   'P 1'
#
loop_
_entity.id
_entity.type
_entity.pdbx_description
1 polymer ?
#
loop_
_entity_poly.entity_id
_entity_poly.type
_entity_poly.pdbx_seq_one_letter_code
_entity_poly.pdbx_strand_id
1 'polypeptide(L)'
;MMTSAVPADQTDDLHLLMATAILCGQRGVEAHLLPVFDSWALAYPRDALAGIGRGLYLLGQGDAESAFQTIRHAAENSLTRADQARDVLESLAADLPQYAG
;
A
#
# COMPACT_ATOMS: atom_id res chain seq x y z
N MET A 1 9.58 1.52 27.79
CA MET A 1 8.63 1.10 26.74
C MET A 1 9.15 -0.20 26.17
N MET A 2 8.42 -1.30 26.34
CA MET A 2 8.77 -2.56 25.68
C MET A 2 8.40 -2.43 24.21
N THR A 3 9.40 -2.30 23.34
CA THR A 3 9.25 -2.66 21.94
C THR A 3 9.03 -4.16 21.89
N SER A 4 7.78 -4.61 21.91
CA SER A 4 7.47 -5.96 21.45
C SER A 4 7.75 -5.98 19.96
N ALA A 5 8.98 -6.36 19.60
CA ALA A 5 9.28 -6.77 18.25
C ALA A 5 8.28 -7.89 17.90
N VAL A 6 7.62 -7.76 16.75
CA VAL A 6 6.76 -8.82 16.21
C VAL A 6 7.62 -10.10 16.13
N PRO A 7 7.18 -11.24 16.70
CA PRO A 7 7.93 -12.50 16.60
C PRO A 7 8.30 -12.84 15.16
N ALA A 8 9.44 -13.50 14.94
CA ALA A 8 9.95 -13.79 13.60
C ALA A 8 8.93 -14.54 12.72
N ASP A 9 8.26 -15.55 13.26
CA ASP A 9 7.24 -16.32 12.55
C ASP A 9 6.04 -15.44 12.10
N GLN A 10 5.61 -14.49 12.94
CA GLN A 10 4.54 -13.54 12.58
C GLN A 10 4.98 -12.53 11.52
N THR A 11 6.28 -12.25 11.46
CA THR A 11 6.86 -11.41 10.41
C THR A 11 6.84 -12.15 9.07
N ASP A 12 7.21 -13.43 9.04
CA ASP A 12 7.17 -14.24 7.81
C ASP A 12 5.75 -14.42 7.29
N ASP A 13 4.79 -14.70 8.18
CA ASP A 13 3.36 -14.77 7.84
C ASP A 13 2.86 -13.46 7.22
N LEU A 14 3.26 -12.32 7.78
CA LEU A 14 2.88 -11.01 7.26
C LEU A 14 3.44 -10.75 5.85
N HIS A 15 4.68 -11.17 5.56
CA HIS A 15 5.24 -11.10 4.22
C HIS A 15 4.49 -11.99 3.23
N LEU A 16 4.12 -13.20 3.64
CA LEU A 16 3.33 -14.11 2.80
C LEU A 16 1.94 -13.53 2.50
N LEU A 17 1.28 -12.96 3.51
CA LEU A 17 0.00 -12.29 3.36
C LEU A 17 0.10 -11.08 2.43
N MET A 18 1.15 -10.27 2.55
CA MET A 18 1.39 -9.13 1.67
C MET A 18 1.61 -9.57 0.21
N ALA A 19 2.44 -10.59 -0.02
CA ALA A 19 2.64 -11.16 -1.35
C ALA A 19 1.32 -11.66 -1.94
N THR A 20 0.51 -12.35 -1.13
CA THR A 20 -0.83 -12.82 -1.54
C THR A 20 -1.76 -11.66 -1.88
N ALA A 21 -1.78 -10.59 -1.08
CA ALA A 21 -2.58 -9.40 -1.33
C ALA A 21 -2.23 -8.74 -2.67
N ILE A 22 -0.93 -8.62 -2.98
CA ILE A 22 -0.45 -8.09 -4.26
C ILE A 22 -0.95 -8.98 -5.43
N LEU A 23 -0.82 -10.30 -5.28
CA LEU A 23 -1.25 -11.25 -6.31
C LEU A 23 -2.76 -11.24 -6.53
N CYS A 24 -3.55 -11.03 -5.48
CA CYS A 24 -5.01 -10.85 -5.58
C CYS A 24 -5.35 -9.59 -6.39
N GLY A 25 -4.71 -8.45 -6.06
CA GLY A 25 -4.91 -7.20 -6.80
C GLY A 25 -4.56 -7.32 -8.28
N GLN A 26 -3.42 -7.93 -8.61
CA GLN A 26 -2.98 -8.15 -10.00
C GLN A 26 -3.92 -9.05 -10.82
N ARG A 27 -4.65 -9.96 -10.17
CA ARG A 27 -5.54 -10.92 -10.82
C ARG A 27 -7.01 -10.52 -10.77
N GLY A 28 -7.33 -9.37 -10.18
CA GLY A 28 -8.73 -8.96 -9.96
C GLY A 28 -9.49 -9.92 -9.04
N VAL A 29 -8.80 -10.58 -8.11
CA VAL A 29 -9.46 -11.45 -7.12
C VAL A 29 -10.03 -10.57 -6.01
N GLU A 30 -11.34 -10.63 -5.84
CA GLU A 30 -12.04 -9.95 -4.75
C GLU A 30 -11.68 -10.59 -3.41
N ALA A 31 -10.98 -9.83 -2.58
CA ALA A 31 -10.57 -10.23 -1.24
C ALA A 31 -10.55 -9.02 -0.29
N HIS A 32 -10.77 -9.28 1.00
CA HIS A 32 -10.72 -8.25 2.02
C HIS A 32 -9.26 -7.98 2.43
N LEU A 33 -8.57 -7.12 1.66
CA LEU A 33 -7.12 -6.91 1.77
C LEU A 33 -6.70 -5.83 2.79
N LEU A 34 -7.61 -4.95 3.21
CA LEU A 34 -7.30 -3.84 4.13
C LEU A 34 -6.58 -4.27 5.43
N PRO A 35 -6.97 -5.38 6.11
CA PRO A 35 -6.28 -5.81 7.33
C PRO A 35 -4.82 -6.18 7.10
N VAL A 36 -4.45 -6.65 5.89
CA VAL A 36 -3.07 -6.96 5.55
C VAL A 36 -2.24 -5.68 5.43
N PHE A 37 -2.80 -4.66 4.77
CA PHE A 37 -2.14 -3.35 4.68
C PHE A 37 -1.99 -2.68 6.05
N ASP A 38 -2.99 -2.80 6.92
CA ASP A 38 -2.94 -2.27 8.30
C ASP A 38 -1.86 -2.96 9.12
N SER A 39 -1.81 -4.28 9.06
CA SER A 39 -0.79 -5.06 9.75
C SER A 39 0.61 -4.72 9.23
N TRP A 40 0.76 -4.51 7.92
CA TRP A 40 2.03 -4.08 7.32
C TRP A 40 2.45 -2.68 7.76
N ALA A 41 1.54 -1.72 7.75
CA ALA A 41 1.83 -0.35 8.19
C ALA A 41 2.24 -0.30 9.67
N LEU A 42 1.68 -1.18 10.50
CA LEU A 42 2.07 -1.30 11.91
C LEU A 42 3.50 -1.87 12.06
N ALA A 43 3.84 -2.91 11.29
CA ALA A 43 5.15 -3.55 11.35
C ALA A 43 6.26 -2.72 10.65
N TYR A 44 5.90 -2.02 9.57
CA TYR A 44 6.79 -1.26 8.70
C TYR A 44 6.28 0.18 8.48
N PRO A 45 6.24 1.03 9.51
CA PRO A 45 5.59 2.35 9.46
C PRO A 45 6.28 3.36 8.53
N ARG A 46 7.50 3.07 8.07
CA ARG A 46 8.26 3.91 7.14
C ARG A 46 8.32 3.30 5.73
N ASP A 47 7.52 2.28 5.47
CA ASP A 47 7.52 1.58 4.20
C ASP A 47 6.28 1.91 3.36
N ALA A 48 6.50 2.26 2.09
CA ALA A 48 5.42 2.73 1.23
C ALA A 48 4.42 1.64 0.81
N LEU A 49 4.75 0.35 0.97
CA LEU A 49 4.01 -0.75 0.34
C LEU A 49 2.56 -0.85 0.80
N ALA A 50 2.30 -0.66 2.10
CA ALA A 50 0.93 -0.61 2.62
C ALA A 50 0.11 0.55 2.03
N GLY A 51 0.74 1.72 1.88
CA GLY A 51 0.10 2.89 1.28
C GLY A 51 -0.22 2.70 -0.19
N ILE A 52 0.73 2.12 -0.96
CA ILE A 52 0.51 1.75 -2.36
C ILE A 52 -0.65 0.75 -2.47
N GLY A 53 -0.59 -0.36 -1.72
CA GLY A 53 -1.61 -1.41 -1.77
C GLY A 53 -3.01 -0.90 -1.40
N ARG A 54 -3.11 -0.10 -0.33
CA ARG A 54 -4.37 0.53 0.10
C ARG A 54 -4.89 1.50 -0.95
N GLY A 55 -4.04 2.33 -1.55
CA GLY A 55 -4.44 3.27 -2.60
C GLY A 55 -4.98 2.54 -3.83
N LEU A 56 -4.28 1.53 -4.33
CA LEU A 56 -4.74 0.73 -5.47
C LEU A 56 -6.04 -0.02 -5.17
N TYR A 57 -6.21 -0.51 -3.93
CA TYR A 57 -7.48 -1.10 -3.50
C TYR A 57 -8.63 -0.09 -3.55
N LEU A 58 -8.45 1.11 -3.02
CA LEU A 58 -9.46 2.19 -3.06
C LEU A 58 -9.83 2.58 -4.48
N LEU A 59 -8.83 2.65 -5.37
CA LEU A 59 -9.06 2.92 -6.80
C LEU A 59 -9.94 1.83 -7.43
N GLY A 60 -9.68 0.56 -7.13
CA GLY A 60 -10.52 -0.56 -7.57
C GLY A 60 -11.96 -0.51 -7.04
N GLN A 61 -12.20 0.18 -5.92
CA GLN A 61 -13.54 0.43 -5.37
C GLN A 61 -14.20 1.70 -5.94
N GLY A 62 -13.54 2.41 -6.86
CA GLY A 62 -14.04 3.65 -7.46
C GLY A 62 -13.75 4.91 -6.64
N ASP A 63 -12.97 4.83 -5.56
CA ASP A 63 -12.56 5.99 -4.75
C ASP A 63 -11.18 6.51 -5.19
N ALA A 64 -11.16 7.14 -6.38
CA ALA A 64 -9.94 7.62 -7.02
C ALA A 64 -9.26 8.75 -6.23
N GLU A 65 -10.03 9.64 -5.58
CA GLU A 65 -9.49 10.74 -4.80
C GLU A 65 -8.75 10.22 -3.57
N SER A 66 -9.40 9.37 -2.75
CA SER A 66 -8.76 8.79 -1.58
C SER A 66 -7.57 7.91 -1.96
N ALA A 67 -7.65 7.20 -3.09
CA ALA A 67 -6.55 6.44 -3.64
C ALA A 67 -5.32 7.32 -3.91
N PHE A 68 -5.50 8.41 -4.67
CA PHE A 68 -4.42 9.33 -5.00
C PHE A 68 -3.80 9.95 -3.74
N GLN A 69 -4.62 10.42 -2.81
CA GLN A 69 -4.15 10.99 -1.55
C GLN A 69 -3.34 10.00 -0.71
N THR A 70 -3.80 8.75 -0.65
CA THR A 70 -3.13 7.68 0.11
C THR A 70 -1.75 7.39 -0.47
N ILE A 71 -1.63 7.28 -1.79
CA ILE A 71 -0.35 6.96 -2.44
C ILE A 71 0.58 8.17 -2.39
N ARG A 72 0.07 9.39 -2.53
CA ARG A 72 0.84 10.63 -2.34
C ARG A 72 1.45 10.71 -0.96
N HIS A 73 0.65 10.46 0.07
CA HIS A 73 1.15 10.39 1.44
C HIS A 73 2.27 9.36 1.60
N ALA A 74 2.12 8.17 0.99
CA ALA A 74 3.15 7.13 1.01
C ALA A 74 4.46 7.58 0.32
N ALA A 75 4.36 8.25 -0.84
CA ALA A 75 5.50 8.76 -1.59
C ALA A 75 6.28 9.88 -0.86
N GLU A 76 5.57 10.67 -0.06
CA GLU A 76 6.14 11.80 0.70
C GLU A 76 6.75 11.36 2.04
N ASN A 77 6.15 10.37 2.72
CA ASN A 77 6.44 10.10 4.14
C ASN A 77 7.20 8.79 4.40
N SER A 78 7.36 7.94 3.38
CA SER A 78 8.09 6.67 3.49
C SER A 78 9.60 6.86 3.30
N LEU A 79 10.39 6.07 4.02
CA LEU A 79 11.84 5.97 3.82
C LEU A 79 12.20 4.90 2.80
N THR A 80 11.44 3.79 2.78
CA THR A 80 11.65 2.68 1.86
C THR A 80 10.52 2.60 0.84
N ARG A 81 10.88 2.26 -0.41
CA ARG A 81 9.95 2.15 -1.55
C ARG A 81 9.17 3.44 -1.86
N ALA A 82 9.63 4.60 -1.39
CA ALA A 82 9.03 5.89 -1.74
C ALA A 82 9.04 6.14 -3.26
N ASP A 83 10.12 5.74 -3.94
CA ASP A 83 10.22 5.85 -5.41
C ASP A 83 9.15 5.00 -6.11
N GLN A 84 8.88 3.78 -5.64
CA GLN A 84 7.79 2.96 -6.19
C GLN A 84 6.42 3.63 -6.02
N ALA A 85 6.19 4.32 -4.90
CA ALA A 85 4.95 5.07 -4.72
C ALA A 85 4.86 6.27 -5.68
N ARG A 86 5.99 6.94 -5.98
CA ARG A 86 6.05 8.02 -6.98
C ARG A 86 5.77 7.50 -8.39
N ASP A 87 6.36 6.36 -8.77
CA ASP A 87 6.12 5.73 -10.06
C ASP A 87 4.63 5.37 -10.24
N VAL A 88 4.00 4.84 -9.20
CA VAL A 88 2.56 4.56 -9.21
C VAL A 88 1.74 5.84 -9.32
N LEU A 89 2.10 6.91 -8.60
CA LEU A 89 1.41 8.21 -8.73
C LEU A 89 1.53 8.80 -10.12
N GLU A 90 2.71 8.73 -10.73
CA GLU A 90 2.93 9.22 -12.09
C GLU A 90 2.05 8.45 -13.08
N SER A 91 2.00 7.13 -12.97
CA SER A 91 1.10 6.30 -13.77
C SER A 91 -0.37 6.68 -13.55
N LEU A 92 -0.78 6.90 -12.30
CA LEU A 92 -2.17 7.29 -11.99
C LEU A 92 -2.51 8.69 -12.50
N ALA A 93 -1.59 9.64 -12.41
CA ALA A 93 -1.79 11.01 -12.90
C ALA A 93 -1.92 11.05 -14.43
N ALA A 94 -1.23 10.14 -15.15
CA ALA A 94 -1.39 9.98 -16.59
C ALA A 94 -2.81 9.49 -16.96
N ASP A 95 -3.37 8.56 -16.17
CA ASP A 95 -4.70 8.01 -16.38
C ASP A 95 -5.83 8.91 -15.82
N LEU A 96 -5.51 9.76 -14.84
CA LEU A 96 -6.44 10.66 -14.16
C LEU A 96 -5.89 12.10 -14.16
N PRO A 97 -5.97 12.83 -15.30
CA PRO A 97 -5.30 14.12 -15.49
C PRO A 97 -5.74 15.20 -14.48
N GLN A 98 -6.95 15.09 -13.92
CA GLN A 98 -7.45 16.00 -12.89
C GLN A 98 -6.66 15.95 -11.58
N TYR A 99 -5.83 14.93 -11.37
CA TYR A 99 -4.94 14.80 -10.22
C TYR A 99 -3.45 15.02 -10.57
N ALA A 100 -3.14 15.39 -11.83
CA ALA A 100 -1.79 15.77 -12.22
C ALA A 100 -1.49 17.19 -11.69
N GLY A 101 -0.89 17.29 -10.50
CA GLY A 101 -0.55 18.56 -9.85
C GLY A 101 0.55 18.43 -8.82
#